data_AF-A0A136WEI4-F1
#
_entry.id   AF-A0A136WEI4-F1
#
_cell.length_a   1.000
_cell.length_b   1.000
_cell.length_c   1.000
_cell.angle_alpha   90.00
_cell.angle_beta   90.00
_cell.angle_gamma   90.00
#
_symmetry.space_group_name_H-M   'P 1'
#
loop_
_entity.id
_entity.type
_entity.pdbx_description
1 polymer ?
#
loop_
_entity_poly.entity_id
_entity_poly.type
_entity_poly.pdbx_seq_one_letter_code
_entity_poly.pdbx_strand_id
1 'polypeptide(L)'
;MLMGVLCVTVTAAGLFLGSAEGKSTDVLSMQQQESKIVALLGDLNEHAPDSVKNKLRQLINDAESRIAERESKGDYRITREEVKLWKAITDLLDKETIRQYGVYYYKNLGFTVGSGQQQMDYGMETMENLKKEISTQDWNSLNKIRNDYFAAEENGTQNSTVNAEFKMREILKNYRALDADAIILNTLSDKNQQTLGMFIITPEHEAVYQDGAENGLNRLEAEEQEALHQIWEETTAILPKEMFTNFKYFVVAGDGEYGVLAYVTKLGSENEVWSMAVDWADIKDDGFYPYTVVHEMAHYITLNDNQLKYDKGSGYPIDRYTEWMCVAKEDSYIQAYYNLFWRDIIIDWYVNPENPYFFFRHQSEFVSSYASTDCAEDMAESFAAYVLLEKASTPEAQAKLDFFDSYPELKAIKTDILNNIKENDVYVSPTIAMENTTEVKKEELDGFVNVLVGITEILCK
;
A
#
# COMPACT_ATOMS: atom_id res chain seq x y z
N MET A 1 -1.37 -60.45 -21.11
CA MET A 1 -1.58 -59.07 -21.59
C MET A 1 -1.46 -58.15 -20.38
N LEU A 2 -0.26 -57.64 -20.13
CA LEU A 2 0.03 -56.63 -19.11
C LEU A 2 0.40 -55.35 -19.88
N MET A 3 -0.31 -54.25 -19.60
CA MET A 3 0.00 -52.94 -20.16
C MET A 3 1.04 -52.25 -19.28
N GLY A 4 2.17 -51.89 -19.91
CA GLY A 4 3.33 -51.28 -19.28
C GLY A 4 3.19 -49.77 -19.14
N VAL A 5 3.66 -49.30 -17.99
CA VAL A 5 3.97 -47.90 -17.65
C VAL A 5 5.17 -47.44 -18.49
N LEU A 6 5.05 -46.33 -19.22
CA LEU A 6 6.19 -45.67 -19.86
C LEU A 6 6.52 -44.40 -19.07
N CYS A 7 7.61 -44.50 -18.31
CA CYS A 7 8.30 -43.40 -17.67
C CYS A 7 9.16 -42.70 -18.74
N VAL A 8 9.00 -41.39 -18.95
CA VAL A 8 9.92 -40.59 -19.78
C VAL A 8 10.53 -39.52 -18.89
N THR A 9 11.77 -39.79 -18.51
CA THR A 9 12.73 -38.85 -17.92
C THR A 9 13.19 -37.86 -18.99
N VAL A 10 13.05 -36.56 -18.74
CA VAL A 10 13.71 -35.52 -19.55
C VAL A 10 14.97 -35.08 -18.82
N THR A 11 16.12 -35.47 -19.38
CA THR A 11 17.46 -35.06 -18.96
C THR A 11 17.77 -33.63 -19.38
N ALA A 12 18.31 -32.86 -18.44
CA ALA A 12 18.93 -31.56 -18.66
C ALA A 12 20.31 -31.67 -19.35
N ALA A 13 20.75 -30.53 -19.88
CA ALA A 13 22.07 -30.15 -20.38
C ALA A 13 22.37 -30.36 -21.88
N GLY A 14 22.35 -29.25 -22.61
CA GLY A 14 23.09 -29.05 -23.86
C GLY A 14 23.90 -27.75 -23.76
N LEU A 15 25.21 -27.90 -23.53
CA LEU A 15 26.21 -26.83 -23.65
C LEU A 15 26.23 -26.25 -25.08
N PHE A 16 26.28 -24.93 -25.21
CA PHE A 16 26.73 -24.27 -26.44
C PHE A 16 28.05 -23.52 -26.18
N LEU A 17 29.12 -24.02 -26.81
CA LEU A 17 30.35 -23.27 -27.09
C LEU A 17 30.41 -23.09 -28.60
N GLY A 18 30.39 -21.84 -29.05
CA GLY A 18 30.58 -21.46 -30.45
C GLY A 18 30.56 -19.94 -30.61
N SER A 19 31.74 -19.35 -30.77
CA SER A 19 31.95 -17.94 -31.08
C SER A 19 31.81 -17.65 -32.57
N ALA A 20 30.99 -16.67 -32.96
CA ALA A 20 31.32 -15.60 -33.93
C ALA A 20 30.04 -14.83 -34.36
N GLU A 21 30.16 -13.50 -34.33
CA GLU A 21 29.31 -12.47 -34.95
C GLU A 21 27.92 -12.18 -34.36
N GLY A 22 27.82 -10.97 -33.78
CA GLY A 22 26.65 -10.47 -33.07
C GLY A 22 25.39 -10.35 -33.93
N LYS A 23 24.43 -11.21 -33.63
CA LYS A 23 23.01 -10.88 -33.68
C LYS A 23 22.44 -11.22 -32.31
N SER A 24 21.93 -10.20 -31.62
CA SER A 24 21.08 -10.37 -30.45
C SER A 24 19.97 -11.34 -30.83
N THR A 25 19.97 -12.55 -30.28
CA THR A 25 18.78 -13.39 -30.27
C THR A 25 17.82 -12.74 -29.30
N ASP A 26 16.71 -12.21 -29.80
CA ASP A 26 15.69 -11.58 -28.96
C ASP A 26 15.23 -12.57 -27.86
N VAL A 27 15.31 -12.13 -26.60
CA VAL A 27 14.91 -12.93 -25.44
C VAL A 27 13.40 -13.13 -25.38
N LEU A 28 12.64 -12.18 -25.89
CA LEU A 28 11.19 -12.25 -26.03
C LEU A 28 10.79 -12.59 -27.46
N SER A 29 9.76 -13.42 -27.62
CA SER A 29 9.08 -13.59 -28.92
C SER A 29 8.44 -12.28 -29.37
N MET A 30 8.20 -12.12 -30.68
CA MET A 30 7.52 -10.92 -31.21
C MET A 30 6.18 -10.65 -30.51
N GLN A 31 5.40 -11.69 -30.21
CA GLN A 31 4.13 -11.54 -29.50
C GLN A 31 4.33 -10.99 -28.08
N GLN A 32 5.32 -11.51 -27.34
CA GLN A 32 5.63 -11.01 -25.99
C GLN A 32 6.13 -9.56 -26.01
N GLN A 33 6.91 -9.19 -27.03
CA GLN A 33 7.36 -7.81 -27.21
C GLN A 33 6.17 -6.88 -27.45
N GLU A 34 5.25 -7.23 -28.37
CA GLU A 34 4.06 -6.41 -28.62
C GLU A 34 3.18 -6.31 -27.37
N SER A 35 2.94 -7.40 -26.65
CA SER A 35 2.17 -7.37 -25.40
C SER A 35 2.78 -6.42 -24.38
N LYS A 36 4.11 -6.44 -24.19
CA LYS A 36 4.79 -5.56 -23.23
C LYS A 36 4.79 -4.09 -23.65
N ILE A 37 4.88 -3.82 -24.95
CA ILE A 37 4.76 -2.45 -25.49
C ILE A 37 3.33 -1.92 -25.28
N VAL A 38 2.32 -2.75 -25.54
CA VAL A 38 0.92 -2.39 -25.32
C VAL A 38 0.67 -2.12 -23.84
N ALA A 39 1.14 -3.00 -22.96
CA ALA A 39 1.04 -2.80 -21.51
C ALA A 39 1.67 -1.47 -21.10
N LEU A 40 2.95 -1.23 -21.40
CA LEU A 40 3.64 0.01 -21.00
C LEU A 40 3.05 1.30 -21.60
N LEU A 41 2.43 1.23 -22.78
CA LEU A 41 1.77 2.39 -23.38
C LEU A 41 0.40 2.67 -22.77
N GLY A 42 -0.27 1.65 -22.22
CA GLY A 42 -1.65 1.73 -21.74
C GLY A 42 -2.56 2.46 -22.74
N ASP A 43 -3.23 3.50 -22.27
CA ASP A 43 -4.16 4.36 -23.02
C ASP A 43 -3.50 5.08 -24.21
N LEU A 44 -2.18 5.29 -24.17
CA LEU A 44 -1.44 5.93 -25.27
C LEU A 44 -1.35 5.04 -26.50
N ASN A 45 -1.53 3.73 -26.35
CA ASN A 45 -1.17 2.74 -27.37
C ASN A 45 -1.88 2.96 -28.71
N GLU A 46 -3.15 3.36 -28.70
CA GLU A 46 -3.94 3.57 -29.92
C GLU A 46 -3.33 4.67 -30.82
N HIS A 47 -2.79 5.73 -30.20
CA HIS A 47 -2.31 6.91 -30.91
C HIS A 47 -0.79 7.09 -30.88
N ALA A 48 -0.06 6.17 -30.25
CA ALA A 48 1.39 6.16 -30.22
C ALA A 48 1.98 5.92 -31.64
N PRO A 49 2.85 6.82 -32.15
CA PRO A 49 3.45 6.66 -33.47
C PRO A 49 4.33 5.41 -33.58
N ASP A 50 4.45 4.83 -34.78
CA ASP A 50 5.34 3.70 -35.06
C ASP A 50 6.79 4.00 -34.65
N SER A 51 7.25 5.24 -34.76
CA SER A 51 8.59 5.64 -34.31
C SER A 51 8.77 5.46 -32.80
N VAL A 52 7.75 5.73 -31.99
CA VAL A 52 7.74 5.51 -30.54
C VAL A 52 7.71 4.01 -30.26
N LYS A 53 6.79 3.26 -30.86
CA LYS A 53 6.67 1.80 -30.68
C LYS A 53 7.95 1.06 -31.08
N ASN A 54 8.57 1.45 -32.20
CA ASN A 54 9.85 0.88 -32.64
C ASN A 54 11.00 1.19 -31.69
N LYS A 55 11.01 2.39 -31.10
CA LYS A 55 12.04 2.76 -30.14
C LYS A 55 11.86 2.04 -28.80
N LEU A 56 10.62 1.91 -28.32
CA LEU A 56 10.29 1.10 -27.15
C LEU A 56 10.71 -0.35 -27.37
N ARG A 57 10.39 -0.96 -28.51
CA ARG A 57 10.79 -2.34 -28.85
C ARG A 57 12.29 -2.55 -28.71
N GLN A 58 13.10 -1.62 -29.22
CA GLN A 58 14.56 -1.69 -29.08
C GLN A 58 14.99 -1.64 -27.61
N LEU A 59 14.50 -0.64 -26.86
CA LEU A 59 14.90 -0.43 -25.47
C LEU A 59 14.46 -1.59 -24.56
N ILE A 60 13.25 -2.11 -24.76
CA ILE A 60 12.70 -3.25 -24.03
C ILE A 60 13.54 -4.49 -24.33
N ASN A 61 13.85 -4.79 -25.59
CA ASN A 61 14.69 -5.95 -25.91
C ASN A 61 16.07 -5.87 -25.26
N ASP A 62 16.68 -4.68 -25.22
CA ASP A 62 17.96 -4.46 -24.52
C ASP A 62 17.81 -4.65 -23.00
N ALA A 63 16.71 -4.19 -22.40
CA ALA A 63 16.43 -4.33 -20.97
C ALA A 63 16.17 -5.79 -20.57
N GLU A 64 15.29 -6.48 -21.30
CA GLU A 64 14.93 -7.87 -21.07
C GLU A 64 16.11 -8.82 -21.26
N SER A 65 16.99 -8.53 -22.23
CA SER A 65 18.22 -9.29 -22.40
C SER A 65 19.12 -9.22 -21.17
N ARG A 66 19.19 -8.06 -20.52
CA ARG A 66 19.98 -7.87 -19.29
C ARG A 66 19.31 -8.48 -18.08
N ILE A 67 17.99 -8.37 -17.96
CA ILE A 67 17.20 -9.02 -16.91
C ILE A 67 17.44 -10.53 -16.99
N ALA A 68 17.28 -11.14 -18.16
CA ALA A 68 17.49 -12.58 -18.34
C ALA A 68 18.95 -12.99 -18.06
N GLU A 69 19.95 -12.21 -18.49
CA GLU A 69 21.35 -12.49 -18.18
C GLU A 69 21.60 -12.46 -16.66
N ARG A 70 21.05 -11.45 -15.98
CA ARG A 70 21.21 -11.26 -14.54
C ARG A 70 20.50 -12.37 -13.76
N GLU A 71 19.24 -12.65 -14.07
CA GLU A 71 18.45 -13.68 -13.39
C GLU A 71 18.99 -15.09 -13.63
N SER A 72 19.62 -15.36 -14.79
CA SER A 72 20.30 -16.64 -15.03
C SER A 72 21.45 -16.93 -14.05
N LYS A 73 21.95 -15.89 -13.35
CA LYS A 73 23.00 -15.98 -12.32
C LYS A 73 22.43 -16.04 -10.90
N GLY A 74 21.10 -15.99 -10.74
CA GLY A 74 20.42 -15.91 -9.44
C GLY A 74 20.62 -14.57 -8.71
N ASP A 75 21.01 -13.50 -9.43
CA ASP A 75 21.09 -12.15 -8.90
C ASP A 75 19.82 -11.39 -9.26
N TYR A 76 19.08 -10.88 -8.27
CA TYR A 76 17.82 -10.17 -8.49
C TYR A 76 17.95 -8.65 -8.29
N ARG A 77 19.16 -8.15 -8.08
CA ARG A 77 19.39 -6.71 -7.88
C ARG A 77 19.51 -6.01 -9.23
N ILE A 78 18.62 -5.05 -9.49
CA ILE A 78 18.66 -4.25 -10.71
C ILE A 78 20.03 -3.55 -10.87
N THR A 79 20.65 -3.73 -12.02
CA THR A 79 21.95 -3.12 -12.33
C THR A 79 21.81 -1.64 -12.72
N ARG A 80 22.91 -0.88 -12.64
CA ARG A 80 22.93 0.52 -13.09
C ARG A 80 22.61 0.66 -14.58
N GLU A 81 22.98 -0.33 -15.37
CA GLU A 81 22.71 -0.40 -16.81
C GLU A 81 21.23 -0.64 -17.08
N GLU A 82 20.58 -1.55 -16.34
CA GLU A 82 19.12 -1.75 -16.40
C GLU A 82 18.37 -0.48 -15.98
N VAL A 83 18.77 0.17 -14.88
CA VAL A 83 18.18 1.45 -14.44
C VAL A 83 18.26 2.52 -15.54
N LYS A 84 19.38 2.60 -16.28
CA LYS A 84 19.51 3.57 -17.39
C LYS A 84 18.57 3.26 -18.55
N LEU A 85 18.38 1.98 -18.88
CA LEU A 85 17.47 1.58 -19.95
C LEU A 85 16.02 1.88 -19.58
N TRP A 86 15.62 1.51 -18.36
CA TRP A 86 14.27 1.79 -17.87
C TRP A 86 13.99 3.28 -17.75
N LYS A 87 14.95 4.09 -17.30
CA LYS A 87 14.84 5.56 -17.38
C LYS A 87 14.61 6.06 -18.81
N ALA A 88 15.29 5.49 -19.80
CA ALA A 88 15.09 5.87 -21.20
C ALA A 88 13.73 5.42 -21.75
N ILE A 89 13.19 4.30 -21.25
CA ILE A 89 11.83 3.82 -21.57
C ILE A 89 10.81 4.78 -20.96
N THR A 90 10.89 5.04 -19.65
CA THR A 90 10.00 5.98 -18.92
C THR A 90 10.05 7.38 -19.53
N ASP A 91 11.23 7.93 -19.85
CA ASP A 91 11.37 9.22 -20.52
C ASP A 91 10.66 9.28 -21.89
N LEU A 92 10.59 8.14 -22.59
CA LEU A 92 9.91 8.04 -23.87
C LEU A 92 8.38 7.94 -23.68
N LEU A 93 7.94 7.18 -22.67
CA LEU A 93 6.53 7.10 -22.26
C LEU A 93 6.00 8.46 -21.78
N ASP A 94 6.77 9.18 -20.96
CA ASP A 94 6.41 10.51 -20.46
C ASP A 94 6.29 11.52 -21.60
N LYS A 95 7.23 11.51 -22.56
CA LYS A 95 7.13 12.37 -23.77
C LYS A 95 5.88 12.07 -24.58
N GLU A 96 5.52 10.80 -24.70
CA GLU A 96 4.32 10.39 -25.42
C GLU A 96 3.04 10.76 -24.64
N THR A 97 3.06 10.60 -23.33
CA THR A 97 2.00 11.06 -22.42
C THR A 97 1.78 12.56 -22.60
N ILE A 98 2.85 13.36 -22.53
CA ILE A 98 2.82 14.81 -22.73
C ILE A 98 2.32 15.18 -24.13
N ARG A 99 2.65 14.39 -25.16
CA ARG A 99 2.19 14.65 -26.53
C ARG A 99 0.68 14.48 -26.67
N GLN A 100 0.09 13.50 -25.97
CA GLN A 100 -1.33 13.18 -26.07
C GLN A 100 -2.19 13.97 -25.06
N TYR A 101 -1.74 14.11 -23.83
CA TYR A 101 -2.49 14.73 -22.72
C TYR A 101 -2.01 16.14 -22.35
N GLY A 102 -0.87 16.58 -22.90
CA GLY A 102 -0.27 17.89 -22.60
C GLY A 102 0.75 17.85 -21.47
N VAL A 103 1.47 18.97 -21.28
CA VAL A 103 2.41 19.10 -20.16
C VAL A 103 1.61 19.26 -18.88
N TYR A 104 1.80 18.32 -17.96
CA TYR A 104 1.37 18.51 -16.59
C TYR A 104 2.48 19.26 -15.86
N TYR A 105 2.25 20.55 -15.58
CA TYR A 105 3.18 21.32 -14.76
C TYR A 105 2.98 20.95 -13.29
N TYR A 106 3.67 19.91 -12.83
CA TYR A 106 4.04 19.78 -11.42
C TYR A 106 5.18 20.73 -11.09
N LYS A 107 5.00 22.02 -11.39
CA LYS A 107 6.00 23.05 -11.12
C LYS A 107 5.34 24.15 -10.31
N ASN A 108 5.58 24.06 -8.99
CA ASN A 108 5.03 24.84 -7.88
C ASN A 108 3.84 24.22 -7.14
N LEU A 109 3.88 22.92 -6.90
CA LEU A 109 3.56 22.40 -5.56
C LEU A 109 4.92 22.04 -4.94
N GLY A 110 5.79 22.98 -4.61
CA GLY A 110 5.38 23.94 -3.62
C GLY A 110 5.04 23.25 -2.29
N PHE A 111 5.38 21.97 -2.07
CA PHE A 111 5.49 21.41 -0.74
C PHE A 111 6.67 22.09 -0.02
N THR A 112 6.45 23.31 0.44
CA THR A 112 6.44 23.41 1.90
C THR A 112 5.32 22.50 2.35
N VAL A 113 5.66 21.34 2.94
CA VAL A 113 4.89 20.82 4.08
C VAL A 113 4.42 22.06 4.81
N GLY A 114 3.11 22.33 4.83
CA GLY A 114 2.59 23.66 5.17
C GLY A 114 3.42 24.23 6.29
N SER A 115 4.27 25.21 6.00
CA SER A 115 5.31 25.68 6.92
C SER A 115 4.68 26.58 7.99
N GLY A 116 3.57 26.10 8.55
CA GLY A 116 2.52 26.86 9.19
C GLY A 116 1.53 25.98 9.96
N GLN A 117 1.37 24.68 9.64
CA GLN A 117 0.94 23.74 10.67
C GLN A 117 2.20 23.28 11.39
N GLN A 118 2.29 23.64 12.66
CA GLN A 118 3.35 23.19 13.54
C GLN A 118 3.37 21.66 13.47
N GLN A 119 4.43 21.06 12.92
CA GLN A 119 4.62 19.61 12.94
C GLN A 119 4.58 19.20 14.42
N MET A 120 3.42 18.70 14.84
CA MET A 120 3.18 18.34 16.23
C MET A 120 3.65 16.92 16.40
N ASP A 121 4.70 16.77 17.19
CA ASP A 121 5.21 15.47 17.57
C ASP A 121 4.36 14.93 18.73
N TYR A 122 3.19 14.37 18.42
CA TYR A 122 2.28 13.79 19.43
C TYR A 122 2.92 12.62 20.16
N GLY A 123 3.84 11.90 19.51
CA GLY A 123 4.65 10.88 20.17
C GLY A 123 5.51 11.43 21.32
N MET A 124 5.89 12.71 21.30
CA MET A 124 6.54 13.34 22.45
C MET A 124 5.60 13.61 23.62
N GLU A 125 4.31 13.84 23.38
CA GLU A 125 3.32 13.94 24.47
C GLU A 125 3.21 12.60 25.19
N THR A 126 3.12 11.49 24.44
CA THR A 126 3.19 10.14 24.98
C THR A 126 4.46 9.93 25.81
N MET A 127 5.62 10.36 25.30
CA MET A 127 6.87 10.31 26.05
C MET A 127 6.83 11.15 27.33
N GLU A 128 6.24 12.34 27.33
CA GLU A 128 6.12 13.18 28.53
C GLU A 128 5.24 12.52 29.60
N ASN A 129 4.12 11.89 29.21
CA ASN A 129 3.25 11.16 30.12
C ASN A 129 3.97 9.98 30.78
N LEU A 130 4.76 9.23 30.01
CA LEU A 130 5.53 8.10 30.53
C LEU A 130 6.54 8.48 31.61
N LYS A 131 7.01 9.73 31.70
CA LYS A 131 7.97 10.16 32.76
C LYS A 131 7.49 9.87 34.17
N LYS A 132 6.17 9.81 34.38
CA LYS A 132 5.55 9.53 35.68
C LYS A 132 5.42 8.04 35.96
N GLU A 133 5.38 7.22 34.91
CA GLU A 133 5.09 5.78 34.98
C GLU A 133 6.35 4.91 34.95
N ILE A 134 7.48 5.43 34.42
CA ILE A 134 8.73 4.68 34.28
C ILE A 134 9.94 5.33 34.96
N SER A 135 11.00 4.57 35.15
CA SER A 135 12.25 5.08 35.74
C SER A 135 12.89 6.14 34.84
N THR A 136 13.56 7.14 35.43
CA THR A 136 14.28 8.17 34.65
C THR A 136 15.34 7.56 33.71
N GLN A 137 15.95 6.44 34.09
CA GLN A 137 16.93 5.75 33.24
C GLN A 137 16.28 5.14 32.01
N ASP A 138 15.16 4.45 32.18
CA ASP A 138 14.45 3.81 31.08
C ASP A 138 13.80 4.84 30.17
N TRP A 139 13.25 5.92 30.74
CA TRP A 139 12.73 7.05 29.96
C TRP A 139 13.80 7.65 29.05
N ASN A 140 15.00 7.93 29.59
CA ASN A 140 16.12 8.44 28.79
C ASN A 140 16.52 7.44 27.68
N SER A 141 16.42 6.15 27.95
CA SER A 141 16.76 5.10 26.99
C SER A 141 15.73 5.01 25.86
N LEU A 142 14.43 5.03 26.18
CA LEU A 142 13.34 5.10 25.20
C LEU A 142 13.44 6.37 24.34
N ASN A 143 13.63 7.53 24.97
CA ASN A 143 13.77 8.80 24.26
C ASN A 143 14.98 8.77 23.30
N LYS A 144 16.09 8.16 23.71
CA LYS A 144 17.24 7.97 22.81
C LYS A 144 16.90 7.07 21.62
N ILE A 145 16.25 5.93 21.86
CA ILE A 145 15.84 5.00 20.79
C ILE A 145 14.94 5.70 19.78
N ARG A 146 13.95 6.45 20.27
CA ARG A 146 13.02 7.24 19.46
C ARG A 146 13.75 8.29 18.61
N ASN A 147 14.66 9.05 19.20
CA ASN A 147 15.44 10.06 18.46
C ASN A 147 16.34 9.41 17.40
N ASP A 148 16.98 8.29 17.73
CA ASP A 148 17.78 7.54 16.77
C ASP A 148 16.92 6.97 15.61
N TYR A 149 15.69 6.53 15.91
CA TYR A 149 14.71 6.06 14.91
C TYR A 149 14.41 7.17 13.90
N PHE A 150 13.92 8.33 14.37
CA PHE A 150 13.54 9.42 13.47
C PHE A 150 14.72 10.06 12.74
N ALA A 151 15.89 10.16 13.39
CA ALA A 151 17.10 10.59 12.70
C ALA A 151 17.49 9.63 11.58
N ALA A 152 17.26 8.32 11.76
CA ALA A 152 17.54 7.34 10.73
C ALA A 152 16.51 7.36 9.59
N GLU A 153 15.23 7.65 9.87
CA GLU A 153 14.21 7.88 8.85
C GLU A 153 14.53 9.10 7.98
N GLU A 154 14.86 10.24 8.59
CA GLU A 154 15.25 11.48 7.88
C GLU A 154 16.46 11.28 6.96
N ASN A 155 17.36 10.36 7.33
CA ASN A 155 18.57 10.03 6.56
C ASN A 155 18.35 8.88 5.55
N GLY A 156 17.13 8.36 5.41
CA GLY A 156 16.80 7.26 4.49
C GLY A 156 17.44 5.91 4.87
N THR A 157 17.82 5.74 6.13
CA THR A 157 18.48 4.53 6.64
C THR A 157 17.47 3.59 7.31
N GLN A 158 16.73 2.83 6.50
CA GLN A 158 15.54 2.05 6.92
C GLN A 158 15.81 0.80 7.80
N ASN A 159 17.07 0.36 7.97
CA ASN A 159 17.42 -0.79 8.83
C ASN A 159 17.32 -0.49 10.35
N SER A 160 17.02 0.75 10.73
CA SER A 160 16.90 1.24 12.11
C SER A 160 15.53 0.96 12.75
N THR A 161 14.47 0.83 11.95
CA THR A 161 13.06 0.84 12.40
C THR A 161 12.69 -0.38 13.23
N VAL A 162 12.85 -1.58 12.67
CA VAL A 162 12.62 -2.87 13.39
C VAL A 162 13.50 -3.01 14.63
N ASN A 163 14.67 -2.36 14.66
CA ASN A 163 15.55 -2.37 15.82
C ASN A 163 15.04 -1.45 16.94
N ALA A 164 14.32 -0.38 16.61
CA ALA A 164 13.77 0.55 17.60
C ALA A 164 12.63 -0.10 18.38
N GLU A 165 11.61 -0.63 17.71
CA GLU A 165 10.46 -1.28 18.35
C GLU A 165 10.89 -2.43 19.26
N PHE A 166 11.79 -3.29 18.79
CA PHE A 166 12.33 -4.39 19.59
C PHE A 166 13.00 -3.88 20.88
N LYS A 167 13.86 -2.86 20.76
CA LYS A 167 14.54 -2.28 21.94
C LYS A 167 13.56 -1.61 22.90
N MET A 168 12.52 -0.94 22.38
CA MET A 168 11.48 -0.33 23.20
C MET A 168 10.68 -1.41 23.94
N ARG A 169 10.26 -2.50 23.28
CA ARG A 169 9.62 -3.66 23.90
C ARG A 169 10.44 -4.25 25.03
N GLU A 170 11.75 -4.41 24.82
CA GLU A 170 12.66 -4.96 25.82
C GLU A 170 12.75 -4.12 27.10
N ILE A 171 12.54 -2.81 27.00
CA ILE A 171 12.46 -1.90 28.15
C ILE A 171 11.07 -1.96 28.78
N LEU A 172 10.03 -1.79 27.96
CA LEU A 172 8.63 -1.65 28.38
C LEU A 172 8.09 -2.93 29.03
N LYS A 173 8.56 -4.12 28.65
CA LYS A 173 8.15 -5.39 29.28
C LYS A 173 8.41 -5.48 30.78
N ASN A 174 9.26 -4.61 31.33
CA ASN A 174 9.52 -4.54 32.77
C ASN A 174 8.39 -3.82 33.54
N TYR A 175 7.49 -3.13 32.85
CA TYR A 175 6.39 -2.34 33.40
C TYR A 175 5.06 -3.02 33.09
N ARG A 176 4.62 -3.93 33.98
CA ARG A 176 3.42 -4.77 33.76
C ARG A 176 2.10 -4.02 33.62
N ALA A 177 2.03 -2.78 34.11
CA ALA A 177 0.85 -1.93 33.98
C ALA A 177 0.78 -1.24 32.62
N LEU A 178 1.83 -1.35 31.80
CA LEU A 178 1.91 -0.71 30.50
C LEU A 178 1.73 -1.74 29.39
N ASP A 179 0.98 -1.36 28.36
CA ASP A 179 0.95 -2.09 27.11
C ASP A 179 2.06 -1.60 26.19
N ALA A 180 3.10 -2.42 26.04
CA ALA A 180 4.28 -2.07 25.25
C ALA A 180 3.95 -1.82 23.78
N ASP A 181 3.00 -2.56 23.19
CA ASP A 181 2.58 -2.39 21.80
C ASP A 181 1.92 -1.04 21.58
N ALA A 182 0.98 -0.69 22.46
CA ALA A 182 0.23 0.56 22.39
C ALA A 182 1.15 1.77 22.56
N ILE A 183 2.08 1.72 23.52
CA ILE A 183 3.06 2.78 23.72
C ILE A 183 3.95 2.97 22.50
N ILE A 184 4.41 1.87 21.87
CA ILE A 184 5.26 1.97 20.69
C ILE A 184 4.49 2.60 19.53
N LEU A 185 3.24 2.19 19.32
CA LEU A 185 2.37 2.79 18.32
C LEU A 185 2.25 4.30 18.54
N ASN A 186 1.84 4.70 19.74
CA ASN A 186 1.62 6.11 20.14
C ASN A 186 2.91 6.93 20.28
N THR A 187 4.10 6.35 20.13
CA THR A 187 5.38 7.08 20.21
C THR A 187 6.12 7.17 18.87
N LEU A 188 6.00 6.14 18.03
CA LEU A 188 6.70 6.05 16.74
C LEU A 188 5.81 6.40 15.55
N SER A 189 4.51 6.07 15.60
CA SER A 189 3.60 6.19 14.44
C SER A 189 2.92 7.56 14.37
N ASP A 190 2.75 8.23 15.51
CA ASP A 190 1.98 9.47 15.66
C ASP A 190 2.76 10.74 15.27
N LYS A 191 3.56 10.68 14.19
CA LYS A 191 4.39 11.83 13.80
C LYS A 191 3.65 12.94 13.05
N ASN A 192 2.41 12.70 12.63
CA ASN A 192 1.56 13.70 11.98
C ASN A 192 0.07 13.57 12.35
N GLN A 193 -0.33 12.54 13.12
CA GLN A 193 -1.72 12.32 13.54
C GLN A 193 -1.77 12.00 15.04
N GLN A 194 -2.67 12.65 15.76
CA GLN A 194 -2.82 12.50 17.21
C GLN A 194 -3.70 11.30 17.51
N THR A 195 -3.26 10.37 18.36
CA THR A 195 -4.19 9.40 18.96
C THR A 195 -5.06 10.10 20.01
N LEU A 196 -6.37 10.19 19.76
CA LEU A 196 -7.35 10.77 20.67
C LEU A 196 -7.87 9.74 21.68
N GLY A 197 -8.03 8.49 21.24
CA GLY A 197 -8.45 7.39 22.09
C GLY A 197 -8.04 6.04 21.49
N MET A 198 -7.85 5.05 22.36
CA MET A 198 -7.47 3.69 21.96
C MET A 198 -8.35 2.68 22.69
N PHE A 199 -8.82 1.69 21.95
CA PHE A 199 -9.69 0.62 22.43
C PHE A 199 -9.04 -0.73 22.15
N ILE A 200 -9.13 -1.64 23.11
CA ILE A 200 -8.75 -3.04 22.92
C ILE A 200 -9.96 -3.77 22.35
N ILE A 201 -9.75 -4.50 21.26
CA ILE A 201 -10.76 -5.38 20.69
C ILE A 201 -10.72 -6.70 21.46
N THR A 202 -11.86 -7.08 22.06
CA THR A 202 -11.98 -8.30 22.86
C THR A 202 -12.13 -9.55 21.99
N PRO A 203 -11.96 -10.77 22.54
CA PRO A 203 -12.27 -12.01 21.82
C PRO A 203 -13.72 -12.14 21.37
N GLU A 204 -14.64 -11.40 22.00
CA GLU A 204 -16.05 -11.27 21.62
C GLU A 204 -16.28 -10.15 20.58
N HIS A 205 -15.21 -9.58 20.03
CA HIS A 205 -15.22 -8.52 19.01
C HIS A 205 -15.87 -7.22 19.47
N GLU A 206 -15.72 -6.87 20.74
CA GLU A 206 -16.16 -5.59 21.29
C GLU A 206 -14.96 -4.66 21.54
N ALA A 207 -15.13 -3.36 21.32
CA ALA A 207 -14.10 -2.36 21.63
C ALA A 207 -14.24 -1.90 23.09
N VAL A 208 -13.19 -2.06 23.88
CA VAL A 208 -13.15 -1.61 25.28
C VAL A 208 -12.07 -0.55 25.43
N TYR A 209 -12.44 0.62 25.95
CA TYR A 209 -11.49 1.71 26.15
C TYR A 209 -10.28 1.25 26.98
N GLN A 210 -9.08 1.51 26.46
CA GLN A 210 -7.85 1.29 27.19
C GLN A 210 -7.47 2.56 27.93
N ASP A 211 -7.29 2.42 29.25
CA ASP A 211 -6.91 3.54 30.11
C ASP A 211 -5.63 4.21 29.59
N GLY A 212 -5.67 5.53 29.43
CA GLY A 212 -4.52 6.31 28.92
C GLY A 212 -3.21 6.03 29.66
N ALA A 213 -3.27 5.73 30.96
CA ALA A 213 -2.10 5.40 31.75
C ALA A 213 -1.39 4.10 31.29
N GLU A 214 -2.10 3.19 30.63
CA GLU A 214 -1.56 1.91 30.14
C GLU A 214 -0.89 2.05 28.77
N ASN A 215 -1.33 3.00 27.94
CA ASN A 215 -0.84 3.22 26.57
C ASN A 215 -0.06 4.53 26.36
N GLY A 216 0.18 5.27 27.44
CA GLY A 216 0.94 6.52 27.44
C GLY A 216 0.15 7.77 27.02
N LEU A 217 -1.16 7.64 26.78
CA LEU A 217 -2.05 8.76 26.47
C LEU A 217 -2.56 9.43 27.76
N ASN A 218 -3.24 10.57 27.60
CA ASN A 218 -4.01 11.14 28.69
C ASN A 218 -5.25 10.27 28.97
N ARG A 219 -5.64 10.19 30.25
CA ARG A 219 -6.90 9.55 30.63
C ARG A 219 -8.06 10.43 30.16
N LEU A 220 -9.02 9.82 29.48
CA LEU A 220 -10.26 10.45 29.06
C LEU A 220 -11.34 10.35 30.13
N GLU A 221 -12.23 11.34 30.21
CA GLU A 221 -13.44 11.26 31.02
C GLU A 221 -14.49 10.35 30.35
N ALA A 222 -15.46 9.87 31.12
CA ALA A 222 -16.43 8.89 30.63
C ALA A 222 -17.25 9.36 29.41
N GLU A 223 -17.59 10.66 29.33
CA GLU A 223 -18.31 11.22 28.18
C GLU A 223 -17.44 11.24 26.91
N GLU A 224 -16.12 11.48 27.05
CA GLU A 224 -15.18 11.45 25.92
C GLU A 224 -14.96 10.02 25.44
N GLN A 225 -14.84 9.06 26.38
CA GLN A 225 -14.72 7.64 26.05
C GLN A 225 -15.95 7.16 25.25
N GLU A 226 -17.15 7.50 25.70
CA GLU A 226 -18.40 7.14 25.02
C GLU A 226 -18.48 7.78 23.62
N ALA A 227 -18.11 9.06 23.49
CA ALA A 227 -18.11 9.75 22.20
C ALA A 227 -17.16 9.08 21.19
N LEU A 228 -15.94 8.72 21.60
CA LEU A 228 -15.00 8.04 20.72
C LEU A 228 -15.40 6.58 20.44
N HIS A 229 -16.08 5.91 21.39
CA HIS A 229 -16.60 4.55 21.17
C HIS A 229 -17.69 4.50 20.09
N GLN A 230 -18.47 5.57 19.89
CA GLN A 230 -19.46 5.61 18.81
C GLN A 230 -18.83 5.43 17.42
N ILE A 231 -17.56 5.79 17.25
CA ILE A 231 -16.83 5.61 15.98
C ILE A 231 -16.57 4.12 15.71
N TRP A 232 -16.35 3.32 16.76
CA TRP A 232 -16.31 1.86 16.63
C TRP A 232 -17.66 1.30 16.19
N GLU A 233 -18.76 1.80 16.75
CA GLU A 233 -20.12 1.39 16.35
C GLU A 233 -20.42 1.77 14.90
N GLU A 234 -20.00 2.96 14.45
CA GLU A 234 -20.12 3.39 13.05
C GLU A 234 -19.26 2.53 12.11
N THR A 235 -18.02 2.22 12.50
CA THR A 235 -17.14 1.32 11.74
C THR A 235 -17.77 -0.06 11.63
N THR A 236 -18.31 -0.59 12.73
CA THR A 236 -18.87 -1.95 12.78
C THR A 236 -20.30 -2.06 12.28
N ALA A 237 -20.98 -0.92 12.03
CA ALA A 237 -22.17 -0.87 11.21
C ALA A 237 -21.87 -1.12 9.72
N ILE A 238 -20.63 -0.88 9.29
CA ILE A 238 -20.14 -1.14 7.92
C ILE A 238 -19.49 -2.51 7.85
N LEU A 239 -18.46 -2.74 8.66
CA LEU A 239 -17.66 -3.96 8.68
C LEU A 239 -18.16 -4.92 9.78
N PRO A 240 -18.54 -6.17 9.46
CA PRO A 240 -18.90 -7.15 10.47
C PRO A 240 -17.80 -7.29 11.56
N LYS A 241 -18.21 -7.32 12.84
CA LYS A 241 -17.31 -7.36 13.99
C LYS A 241 -16.30 -8.52 13.92
N GLU A 242 -16.70 -9.65 13.35
CA GLU A 242 -15.85 -10.84 13.17
C GLU A 242 -14.62 -10.60 12.28
N MET A 243 -14.66 -9.60 11.38
CA MET A 243 -13.51 -9.23 10.56
C MET A 243 -12.35 -8.70 11.41
N PHE A 244 -12.61 -8.25 12.63
CA PHE A 244 -11.60 -7.74 13.56
C PHE A 244 -10.94 -8.83 14.42
N THR A 245 -11.14 -10.11 14.12
CA THR A 245 -10.58 -11.24 14.90
C THR A 245 -9.07 -11.15 15.13
N ASN A 246 -8.31 -10.64 14.16
CA ASN A 246 -6.85 -10.49 14.24
C ASN A 246 -6.41 -9.04 14.51
N PHE A 247 -7.33 -8.19 14.95
CA PHE A 247 -7.04 -6.83 15.36
C PHE A 247 -6.99 -6.76 16.88
N LYS A 248 -5.95 -6.13 17.43
CA LYS A 248 -5.81 -5.89 18.87
C LYS A 248 -6.36 -4.52 19.26
N TYR A 249 -6.17 -3.52 18.40
CA TYR A 249 -6.57 -2.14 18.69
C TYR A 249 -7.50 -1.58 17.63
N PHE A 250 -8.47 -0.82 18.12
CA PHE A 250 -9.16 0.21 17.37
C PHE A 250 -8.75 1.57 17.92
N VAL A 251 -8.22 2.42 17.06
CA VAL A 251 -7.65 3.71 17.41
C VAL A 251 -8.50 4.81 16.81
N VAL A 252 -8.91 5.77 17.62
CA VAL A 252 -9.51 7.01 17.12
C VAL A 252 -8.42 8.06 17.10
N ALA A 253 -8.11 8.54 15.90
CA ALA A 253 -7.05 9.48 15.62
C ALA A 253 -7.62 10.85 15.23
N GLY A 254 -6.77 11.87 15.18
CA GLY A 254 -7.12 13.23 14.76
C GLY A 254 -5.91 14.00 14.25
N ASP A 255 -5.93 14.44 12.99
CA ASP A 255 -5.02 15.45 12.44
C ASP A 255 -5.72 16.69 11.87
N GLY A 256 -7.06 16.67 11.84
CA GLY A 256 -7.90 17.74 11.32
C GLY A 256 -8.74 17.24 10.14
N GLU A 257 -9.43 18.14 9.46
CA GLU A 257 -10.16 17.77 8.23
C GLU A 257 -9.17 17.64 7.07
N TYR A 258 -9.35 16.62 6.21
CA TYR A 258 -8.52 16.35 5.01
C TYR A 258 -7.10 15.82 5.29
N GLY A 259 -6.85 15.23 6.46
CA GLY A 259 -5.62 14.52 6.76
C GLY A 259 -5.73 13.03 6.44
N VAL A 260 -5.27 12.16 7.33
CA VAL A 260 -5.29 10.71 7.13
C VAL A 260 -6.62 10.14 7.61
N LEU A 261 -7.53 9.80 6.69
CA LEU A 261 -8.89 9.41 7.05
C LEU A 261 -8.95 8.13 7.88
N ALA A 262 -8.14 7.13 7.53
CA ALA A 262 -7.98 5.88 8.26
C ALA A 262 -6.68 5.19 7.80
N TYR A 263 -6.20 4.23 8.58
CA TYR A 263 -5.15 3.31 8.17
C TYR A 263 -5.21 2.00 8.94
N VAL A 264 -4.67 0.92 8.38
CA VAL A 264 -4.33 -0.30 9.14
C VAL A 264 -2.83 -0.49 9.25
N THR A 265 -2.37 -0.99 10.40
CA THR A 265 -0.95 -1.26 10.63
C THR A 265 -0.74 -2.57 11.38
N LYS A 266 0.41 -3.20 11.10
CA LYS A 266 0.84 -4.45 11.74
C LYS A 266 1.45 -4.15 13.10
N LEU A 267 1.15 -4.97 14.10
CA LEU A 267 1.70 -4.84 15.44
C LEU A 267 2.86 -5.81 15.65
N GLY A 268 4.07 -5.26 15.84
CA GLY A 268 5.25 -6.02 16.24
C GLY A 268 5.83 -6.92 15.16
N SER A 269 6.74 -7.81 15.57
CA SER A 269 7.56 -8.62 14.65
C SER A 269 6.91 -9.94 14.21
N GLU A 270 5.81 -10.34 14.86
CA GLU A 270 5.05 -11.55 14.52
C GLU A 270 3.78 -11.08 13.82
N ASN A 271 3.77 -11.23 12.49
CA ASN A 271 2.85 -10.70 11.47
C ASN A 271 1.32 -10.93 11.65
N GLU A 272 0.87 -11.39 12.80
CA GLU A 272 -0.46 -11.98 12.98
C GLU A 272 -1.47 -11.00 13.57
N VAL A 273 -1.02 -9.86 14.13
CA VAL A 273 -1.88 -8.93 14.87
C VAL A 273 -1.84 -7.54 14.25
N TRP A 274 -2.99 -6.89 14.15
CA TRP A 274 -3.18 -5.60 13.49
C TRP A 274 -3.84 -4.56 14.37
N SER A 275 -3.76 -3.31 13.94
CA SER A 275 -4.48 -2.16 14.47
C SER A 275 -5.16 -1.44 13.32
N MET A 276 -6.38 -0.94 13.55
CA MET A 276 -7.04 0.01 12.67
C MET A 276 -7.13 1.35 13.37
N ALA A 277 -6.78 2.42 12.66
CA ALA A 277 -6.97 3.79 13.10
C ALA A 277 -7.96 4.49 12.17
N VAL A 278 -8.86 5.28 12.75
CA VAL A 278 -9.85 6.08 12.03
C VAL A 278 -9.78 7.51 12.54
N ASP A 279 -9.75 8.48 11.63
CA ASP A 279 -9.89 9.89 11.98
C ASP A 279 -11.36 10.27 12.15
N TRP A 280 -11.70 10.69 13.36
CA TRP A 280 -13.07 11.10 13.68
C TRP A 280 -13.54 12.35 12.92
N ALA A 281 -12.62 13.24 12.55
CA ALA A 281 -12.96 14.53 11.93
C ALA A 281 -13.40 14.36 10.46
N ASP A 282 -13.03 13.25 9.84
CA ASP A 282 -13.33 12.93 8.45
C ASP A 282 -14.53 11.97 8.29
N ILE A 283 -15.14 11.51 9.39
CA ILE A 283 -16.43 10.82 9.34
C ILE A 283 -17.52 11.85 9.06
N LYS A 284 -18.04 11.81 7.83
CA LYS A 284 -19.09 12.70 7.33
C LYS A 284 -20.28 11.89 6.81
N ASP A 285 -21.46 12.50 6.90
CA ASP A 285 -22.70 11.96 6.31
C ASP A 285 -22.75 12.02 4.77
N ASP A 286 -21.60 12.14 4.10
CA ASP A 286 -21.49 12.24 2.63
C ASP A 286 -21.41 10.88 1.93
N GLY A 287 -21.28 9.79 2.71
CA GLY A 287 -21.28 8.41 2.22
C GLY A 287 -19.93 7.93 1.69
N PHE A 288 -18.83 8.65 1.92
CA PHE A 288 -17.48 8.19 1.57
C PHE A 288 -16.83 7.32 2.64
N TYR A 289 -17.20 7.51 3.91
CA TYR A 289 -16.63 6.75 5.02
C TYR A 289 -16.71 5.22 4.85
N PRO A 290 -17.82 4.61 4.36
CA PRO A 290 -17.85 3.18 4.05
C PRO A 290 -16.79 2.73 3.06
N TYR A 291 -16.46 3.55 2.07
CA TYR A 291 -15.43 3.22 1.08
C TYR A 291 -14.05 3.18 1.73
N THR A 292 -13.73 4.18 2.55
CA THR A 292 -12.46 4.26 3.29
C THR A 292 -12.26 3.06 4.22
N VAL A 293 -13.22 2.70 5.07
CA VAL A 293 -13.01 1.58 6.00
C VAL A 293 -12.96 0.23 5.30
N VAL A 294 -13.68 0.06 4.18
CA VAL A 294 -13.59 -1.17 3.36
C VAL A 294 -12.24 -1.24 2.65
N HIS A 295 -11.70 -0.11 2.17
CA HIS A 295 -10.34 -0.01 1.63
C HIS A 295 -9.30 -0.43 2.68
N GLU A 296 -9.39 0.11 3.89
CA GLU A 296 -8.48 -0.24 4.98
C GLU A 296 -8.55 -1.70 5.39
N MET A 297 -9.76 -2.25 5.46
CA MET A 297 -9.94 -3.68 5.69
C MET A 297 -9.38 -4.53 4.54
N ALA A 298 -9.39 -4.02 3.31
CA ALA A 298 -8.80 -4.70 2.17
C ALA A 298 -7.28 -4.85 2.34
N HIS A 299 -6.56 -3.84 2.83
CA HIS A 299 -5.14 -3.97 3.16
C HIS A 299 -4.88 -5.12 4.13
N TYR A 300 -5.68 -5.27 5.18
CA TYR A 300 -5.56 -6.42 6.07
C TYR A 300 -5.78 -7.74 5.33
N ILE A 301 -6.85 -7.86 4.53
CA ILE A 301 -7.19 -9.08 3.79
C ILE A 301 -6.06 -9.48 2.82
N THR A 302 -5.41 -8.49 2.19
CA THR A 302 -4.46 -8.70 1.08
C THR A 302 -2.99 -8.63 1.48
N LEU A 303 -2.67 -8.18 2.70
CA LEU A 303 -1.29 -8.04 3.20
C LEU A 303 -1.02 -8.75 4.54
N ASN A 304 -1.98 -9.49 5.10
CA ASN A 304 -1.77 -10.32 6.28
C ASN A 304 -0.77 -11.46 6.05
N ASP A 305 -0.51 -12.22 7.12
CA ASP A 305 0.43 -13.33 7.14
C ASP A 305 0.06 -14.48 6.20
N ASN A 306 -1.18 -14.62 5.75
CA ASN A 306 -1.58 -15.56 4.70
C ASN A 306 -1.23 -15.07 3.29
N GLN A 307 -0.93 -13.79 3.13
CA GLN A 307 -0.61 -13.17 1.85
C GLN A 307 0.88 -12.92 1.68
N LEU A 308 1.54 -12.43 2.75
CA LEU A 308 2.94 -12.05 2.74
C LEU A 308 3.78 -12.90 3.70
N LYS A 309 5.07 -13.02 3.41
CA LYS A 309 6.08 -13.56 4.31
C LYS A 309 7.15 -12.51 4.54
N TYR A 310 7.49 -12.27 5.81
CA TYR A 310 8.68 -11.47 6.13
C TYR A 310 9.93 -12.13 5.59
N ASP A 311 10.68 -11.39 4.79
CA ASP A 311 11.95 -11.82 4.26
C ASP A 311 12.90 -10.64 4.07
N LYS A 312 14.08 -10.74 4.69
CA LYS A 312 15.17 -9.76 4.56
C LYS A 312 16.09 -10.07 3.37
N GLY A 313 15.59 -10.89 2.43
CA GLY A 313 16.32 -11.52 1.34
C GLY A 313 16.89 -10.56 0.30
N SER A 314 17.78 -11.10 -0.52
CA SER A 314 18.56 -10.41 -1.53
C SER A 314 17.82 -10.24 -2.86
N GLY A 315 16.69 -9.52 -2.86
CA GLY A 315 15.86 -9.31 -4.06
C GLY A 315 15.18 -10.57 -4.59
N TYR A 316 14.11 -10.39 -5.36
CA TYR A 316 13.30 -11.47 -5.93
C TYR A 316 13.17 -11.32 -7.45
N PRO A 317 12.88 -12.41 -8.18
CA PRO A 317 12.56 -12.29 -9.60
C PRO A 317 11.36 -11.37 -9.81
N ILE A 318 11.29 -10.74 -10.98
CA ILE A 318 10.25 -9.75 -11.30
C ILE A 318 8.83 -10.35 -11.32
N ASP A 319 8.69 -11.68 -11.39
CA ASP A 319 7.39 -12.35 -11.31
C ASP A 319 6.90 -12.54 -9.86
N ARG A 320 7.66 -12.10 -8.86
CA ARG A 320 7.27 -12.12 -7.45
C ARG A 320 6.99 -10.72 -6.93
N TYR A 321 5.78 -10.53 -6.39
CA TYR A 321 5.45 -9.30 -5.70
C TYR A 321 6.29 -9.18 -4.42
N THR A 322 6.85 -7.99 -4.23
CA THR A 322 7.67 -7.65 -3.06
C THR A 322 7.30 -6.27 -2.58
N GLU A 323 7.29 -6.14 -1.26
CA GLU A 323 7.20 -4.88 -0.55
C GLU A 323 8.37 -4.79 0.44
N TRP A 324 8.48 -3.68 1.16
CA TRP A 324 9.54 -3.54 2.16
C TRP A 324 9.55 -4.72 3.15
N MET A 325 10.68 -5.44 3.16
CA MET A 325 10.92 -6.62 4.00
C MET A 325 9.92 -7.76 3.85
N CYS A 326 9.06 -7.74 2.82
CA CYS A 326 8.02 -8.73 2.60
C CYS A 326 8.03 -9.23 1.16
N VAL A 327 7.69 -10.51 1.00
CA VAL A 327 7.44 -11.11 -0.31
C VAL A 327 6.08 -11.79 -0.28
N ALA A 328 5.30 -11.66 -1.35
CA ALA A 328 4.03 -12.35 -1.46
C ALA A 328 4.21 -13.86 -1.50
N LYS A 329 3.32 -14.63 -0.88
CA LYS A 329 3.25 -16.08 -1.06
C LYS A 329 2.75 -16.40 -2.47
N GLU A 330 3.18 -17.52 -3.05
CA GLU A 330 2.90 -17.84 -4.47
C GLU A 330 1.41 -17.99 -4.76
N ASP A 331 0.65 -18.48 -3.80
CA ASP A 331 -0.79 -18.73 -3.84
C ASP A 331 -1.62 -17.59 -3.23
N SER A 332 -0.98 -16.47 -2.89
CA SER A 332 -1.67 -15.29 -2.34
C SER A 332 -2.46 -14.52 -3.39
N TYR A 333 -3.48 -13.79 -2.94
CA TYR A 333 -4.28 -12.90 -3.78
C TYR A 333 -3.41 -11.77 -4.35
N ILE A 334 -2.56 -11.14 -3.53
CA ILE A 334 -1.69 -10.04 -3.98
C ILE A 334 -0.70 -10.51 -5.06
N GLN A 335 -0.18 -11.75 -4.97
CA GLN A 335 0.68 -12.31 -6.02
C GLN A 335 -0.09 -12.56 -7.32
N ALA A 336 -1.32 -13.07 -7.23
CA ALA A 336 -2.17 -13.29 -8.40
C ALA A 336 -2.58 -11.96 -9.06
N TYR A 337 -2.95 -10.98 -8.25
CA TYR A 337 -3.30 -9.62 -8.67
C TYR A 337 -2.12 -8.92 -9.35
N TYR A 338 -0.95 -8.94 -8.72
CA TYR A 338 0.30 -8.42 -9.28
C TYR A 338 0.61 -9.02 -10.66
N ASN A 339 0.50 -10.34 -10.79
CA ASN A 339 0.78 -11.05 -12.03
C ASN A 339 -0.16 -10.68 -13.19
N LEU A 340 -1.42 -10.35 -12.86
CA LEU A 340 -2.44 -10.01 -13.85
C LEU A 340 -2.37 -8.53 -14.27
N PHE A 341 -2.13 -7.63 -13.33
CA PHE A 341 -2.35 -6.20 -13.54
C PHE A 341 -1.09 -5.33 -13.43
N TRP A 342 -0.05 -5.76 -12.71
CA TRP A 342 1.11 -4.89 -12.40
C TRP A 342 2.44 -5.36 -12.98
N ARG A 343 2.66 -6.67 -13.14
CA ARG A 343 3.96 -7.24 -13.51
C ARG A 343 4.60 -6.59 -14.75
N ASP A 344 3.79 -6.26 -15.75
CA ASP A 344 4.30 -5.75 -17.02
C ASP A 344 4.58 -4.23 -16.98
N ILE A 345 4.09 -3.51 -15.96
CA ILE A 345 4.21 -2.04 -15.78
C ILE A 345 5.05 -1.63 -14.56
N ILE A 346 5.30 -2.54 -13.61
CA ILE A 346 5.93 -2.25 -12.32
C ILE A 346 7.31 -1.57 -12.43
N ILE A 347 8.12 -1.91 -13.44
CA ILE A 347 9.45 -1.31 -13.56
C ILE A 347 9.34 0.14 -14.03
N ASP A 348 8.37 0.47 -14.88
CA ASP A 348 8.11 1.87 -15.26
C ASP A 348 7.71 2.69 -14.04
N TRP A 349 6.81 2.14 -13.21
CA TRP A 349 6.45 2.73 -11.92
C TRP A 349 7.66 2.91 -10.99
N TYR A 350 8.47 1.87 -10.79
CA TYR A 350 9.61 1.88 -9.86
C TYR A 350 10.73 2.85 -10.26
N VAL A 351 10.84 3.23 -11.55
CA VAL A 351 11.81 4.25 -11.99
C VAL A 351 11.55 5.59 -11.31
N ASN A 352 10.27 5.95 -11.14
CA ASN A 352 9.84 7.17 -10.47
C ASN A 352 8.39 7.00 -9.97
N PRO A 353 8.17 6.48 -8.75
CA PRO A 353 6.83 6.30 -8.18
C PRO A 353 6.03 7.61 -8.06
N GLU A 354 6.72 8.74 -7.94
CA GLU A 354 6.10 10.08 -7.88
C GLU A 354 5.78 10.66 -9.28
N ASN A 355 5.91 9.87 -10.36
CA ASN A 355 5.67 10.34 -11.71
C ASN A 355 4.16 10.44 -12.00
N PRO A 356 3.56 11.65 -12.09
CA PRO A 356 2.13 11.78 -12.34
C PRO A 356 1.73 11.26 -13.74
N TYR A 357 2.68 11.20 -14.68
CA TYR A 357 2.41 10.68 -16.02
C TYR A 357 2.12 9.17 -16.04
N PHE A 358 2.50 8.43 -15.00
CA PHE A 358 2.17 7.00 -14.88
C PHE A 358 0.66 6.79 -14.84
N PHE A 359 -0.05 7.51 -13.98
CA PHE A 359 -1.50 7.45 -13.94
C PHE A 359 -2.13 7.83 -15.29
N PHE A 360 -1.71 8.94 -15.90
CA PHE A 360 -2.33 9.43 -17.14
C PHE A 360 -2.25 8.45 -18.32
N ARG A 361 -1.18 7.64 -18.41
CA ARG A 361 -1.06 6.62 -19.47
C ARG A 361 -1.76 5.31 -19.15
N HIS A 362 -2.25 5.13 -17.92
CA HIS A 362 -2.95 3.93 -17.45
C HIS A 362 -4.31 4.28 -16.83
N GLN A 363 -4.90 5.43 -17.18
CA GLN A 363 -6.09 5.95 -16.50
C GLN A 363 -7.27 4.97 -16.61
N SER A 364 -7.43 4.30 -17.77
CA SER A 364 -8.47 3.30 -17.94
C SER A 364 -8.26 2.05 -17.08
N GLU A 365 -7.03 1.77 -16.64
CA GLU A 365 -6.69 0.56 -15.91
C GLU A 365 -6.95 0.71 -14.40
N PHE A 366 -7.03 1.93 -13.86
CA PHE A 366 -7.19 2.19 -12.43
C PHE A 366 -8.59 2.69 -12.06
N VAL A 367 -9.11 2.26 -10.90
CA VAL A 367 -10.42 2.70 -10.38
C VAL A 367 -10.39 4.14 -9.87
N SER A 368 -9.21 4.62 -9.48
CA SER A 368 -8.92 5.98 -9.02
C SER A 368 -7.47 6.34 -9.36
N SER A 369 -7.09 7.62 -9.27
CA SER A 369 -5.65 7.97 -9.34
C SER A 369 -4.87 7.46 -8.13
N TYR A 370 -5.54 7.34 -6.98
CA TYR A 370 -4.93 6.81 -5.77
C TYR A 370 -4.54 5.33 -5.95
N ALA A 371 -5.36 4.54 -6.64
CA ALA A 371 -5.02 3.16 -7.02
C ALA A 371 -3.75 3.03 -7.88
N SER A 372 -3.21 4.11 -8.45
CA SER A 372 -1.95 4.06 -9.23
C SER A 372 -0.68 4.30 -8.39
N THR A 373 -0.83 4.62 -7.09
CA THR A 373 0.31 4.91 -6.21
C THR A 373 1.17 3.69 -6.00
N ASP A 374 0.59 2.48 -5.84
CA ASP A 374 1.27 1.19 -5.89
C ASP A 374 0.27 0.02 -6.04
N CYS A 375 0.79 -1.21 -6.13
CA CYS A 375 -0.02 -2.42 -6.35
C CYS A 375 -0.88 -2.84 -5.15
N ALA A 376 -0.44 -2.56 -3.91
CA ALA A 376 -1.24 -2.85 -2.73
C ALA A 376 -2.43 -1.88 -2.64
N GLU A 377 -2.18 -0.60 -2.89
CA GLU A 377 -3.20 0.46 -2.98
C GLU A 377 -4.21 0.19 -4.09
N ASP A 378 -3.74 -0.20 -5.28
CA ASP A 378 -4.63 -0.60 -6.38
C ASP A 378 -5.58 -1.73 -6.00
N MET A 379 -5.05 -2.72 -5.28
CA MET A 379 -5.83 -3.88 -4.87
C MET A 379 -6.84 -3.51 -3.79
N ALA A 380 -6.47 -2.64 -2.83
CA ALA A 380 -7.36 -2.16 -1.79
C ALA A 380 -8.50 -1.29 -2.36
N GLU A 381 -8.15 -0.31 -3.21
CA GLU A 381 -9.11 0.52 -3.94
C GLU A 381 -10.05 -0.32 -4.81
N SER A 382 -9.50 -1.27 -5.57
CA SER A 382 -10.29 -2.14 -6.43
C SER A 382 -11.21 -3.07 -5.62
N PHE A 383 -10.81 -3.51 -4.43
CA PHE A 383 -11.67 -4.30 -3.55
C PHE A 383 -12.81 -3.45 -2.97
N ALA A 384 -12.53 -2.25 -2.48
CA ALA A 384 -13.56 -1.33 -2.00
C ALA A 384 -14.57 -0.98 -3.11
N ALA A 385 -14.08 -0.72 -4.32
CA ALA A 385 -14.91 -0.53 -5.51
C ALA A 385 -15.72 -1.79 -5.84
N TYR A 386 -15.12 -2.98 -5.78
CA TYR A 386 -15.82 -4.25 -5.99
C TYR A 386 -16.96 -4.47 -5.00
N VAL A 387 -16.76 -4.13 -3.72
CA VAL A 387 -17.78 -4.30 -2.68
C VAL A 387 -18.94 -3.31 -2.89
N LEU A 388 -18.63 -2.03 -3.08
CA LEU A 388 -19.60 -0.94 -2.95
C LEU A 388 -20.16 -0.42 -4.27
N LEU A 389 -19.45 -0.59 -5.40
CA LEU A 389 -19.93 -0.17 -6.71
C LEU A 389 -20.65 -1.28 -7.46
N GLU A 390 -21.60 -0.88 -8.30
CA GLU A 390 -22.26 -1.78 -9.24
C GLU A 390 -21.30 -2.22 -10.36
N LYS A 391 -20.44 -1.31 -10.84
CA LYS A 391 -19.46 -1.54 -11.91
C LYS A 391 -18.39 -0.45 -11.94
N ALA A 392 -17.24 -0.76 -12.55
CA ALA A 392 -16.20 0.21 -12.83
C ALA A 392 -16.52 1.09 -14.06
N SER A 393 -15.74 2.16 -14.23
CA SER A 393 -15.89 3.12 -15.34
C SER A 393 -15.44 2.57 -16.70
N THR A 394 -14.50 1.62 -16.70
CA THR A 394 -13.84 1.06 -17.89
C THR A 394 -13.81 -0.46 -17.83
N PRO A 395 -13.69 -1.15 -18.98
CA PRO A 395 -13.52 -2.60 -19.01
C PRO A 395 -12.26 -3.10 -18.28
N GLU A 396 -11.16 -2.36 -18.37
CA GLU A 396 -9.87 -2.71 -17.77
C GLU A 396 -9.96 -2.64 -16.23
N ALA A 397 -10.53 -1.57 -15.68
CA ALA A 397 -10.81 -1.49 -14.25
C ALA A 397 -11.87 -2.52 -13.82
N GLN A 398 -12.88 -2.80 -14.66
CA GLN A 398 -13.87 -3.84 -14.35
C GLN A 398 -13.23 -5.22 -14.21
N ALA A 399 -12.19 -5.53 -14.99
CA ALA A 399 -11.46 -6.79 -14.87
C ALA A 399 -10.81 -6.97 -13.48
N LYS A 400 -10.41 -5.88 -12.82
CA LYS A 400 -9.91 -5.89 -11.43
C LYS A 400 -11.02 -6.17 -10.42
N LEU A 401 -12.22 -5.67 -10.65
CA LEU A 401 -13.39 -6.01 -9.81
C LEU A 401 -13.76 -7.50 -10.00
N ASP A 402 -13.79 -7.96 -11.25
CA ASP A 402 -14.10 -9.35 -11.61
C ASP A 402 -13.07 -10.36 -11.05
N PHE A 403 -11.84 -9.92 -10.79
CA PHE A 403 -10.82 -10.74 -10.13
C PHE A 403 -11.30 -11.24 -8.77
N PHE A 404 -11.89 -10.39 -7.93
CA PHE A 404 -12.36 -10.78 -6.60
C PHE A 404 -13.55 -11.74 -6.66
N ASP A 405 -14.36 -11.65 -7.71
CA ASP A 405 -15.49 -12.55 -7.97
C ASP A 405 -15.05 -14.01 -8.18
N SER A 406 -13.78 -14.23 -8.55
CA SER A 406 -13.20 -15.56 -8.75
C SER A 406 -12.83 -16.28 -7.45
N TYR A 407 -12.86 -15.58 -6.30
CA TYR A 407 -12.56 -16.12 -4.97
C TYR A 407 -13.84 -16.20 -4.12
N PRO A 408 -14.40 -17.41 -3.86
CA PRO A 408 -15.64 -17.58 -3.12
C PRO A 408 -15.65 -16.91 -1.73
N GLU A 409 -14.52 -16.90 -1.05
CA GLU A 409 -14.33 -16.28 0.26
C GLU A 409 -14.39 -14.75 0.20
N LEU A 410 -13.81 -14.11 -0.83
CA LEU A 410 -13.88 -12.65 -1.01
C LEU A 410 -15.29 -12.21 -1.42
N LYS A 411 -16.01 -13.06 -2.16
CA LYS A 411 -17.44 -12.90 -2.44
C LYS A 411 -18.32 -13.02 -1.20
N ALA A 412 -17.98 -13.92 -0.28
CA ALA A 412 -18.66 -14.03 1.01
C ALA A 412 -18.44 -12.74 1.83
N ILE A 413 -17.19 -12.27 1.95
CA ILE A 413 -16.86 -11.00 2.63
C ILE A 413 -17.66 -9.82 2.05
N LYS A 414 -17.71 -9.68 0.71
CA LYS A 414 -18.55 -8.66 0.06
C LYS A 414 -20.01 -8.76 0.49
N THR A 415 -20.55 -9.98 0.52
CA THR A 415 -21.94 -10.23 0.90
C THR A 415 -22.20 -9.85 2.36
N ASP A 416 -21.27 -10.19 3.25
CA ASP A 416 -21.38 -9.90 4.68
C ASP A 416 -21.31 -8.38 4.94
N ILE A 417 -20.39 -7.66 4.30
CA ILE A 417 -20.31 -6.19 4.37
C ILE A 417 -21.60 -5.54 3.85
N LEU A 418 -22.09 -5.95 2.68
CA LEU A 418 -23.32 -5.38 2.10
C LEU A 418 -24.56 -5.67 2.95
N ASN A 419 -24.65 -6.85 3.56
CA ASN A 419 -25.72 -7.18 4.50
C ASN A 419 -25.65 -6.29 5.75
N ASN A 420 -24.45 -6.12 6.32
CA ASN A 420 -24.24 -5.32 7.51
C ASN A 420 -24.58 -3.84 7.27
N ILE A 421 -24.11 -3.25 6.17
CA ILE A 421 -24.47 -1.89 5.72
C ILE A 421 -26.00 -1.74 5.62
N LYS A 422 -26.67 -2.72 5.02
CA LYS A 422 -28.11 -2.71 4.82
C LYS A 422 -28.90 -2.87 6.12
N GLU A 423 -28.45 -3.74 7.02
CA GLU A 423 -29.11 -4.00 8.30
C GLU A 423 -28.99 -2.82 9.26
N ASN A 424 -27.91 -2.04 9.14
CA ASN A 424 -27.66 -0.85 9.95
C ASN A 424 -28.05 0.47 9.25
N ASP A 425 -28.74 0.42 8.11
CA ASP A 425 -29.19 1.58 7.33
C ASP A 425 -28.07 2.60 6.99
N VAL A 426 -26.84 2.12 6.73
CA VAL A 426 -25.68 2.96 6.42
C VAL A 426 -25.78 3.54 5.01
N TYR A 427 -25.64 4.85 4.88
CA TYR A 427 -25.60 5.53 3.58
C TYR A 427 -24.24 5.34 2.91
N VAL A 428 -24.26 4.80 1.69
CA VAL A 428 -23.08 4.68 0.82
C VAL A 428 -23.26 5.61 -0.36
N SER A 429 -22.25 6.43 -0.64
CA SER A 429 -22.30 7.33 -1.78
C SER A 429 -22.40 6.51 -3.09
N PRO A 430 -23.40 6.79 -3.97
CA PRO A 430 -23.54 6.07 -5.24
C PRO A 430 -22.44 6.42 -6.24
N THR A 431 -21.70 7.48 -5.94
CA THR A 431 -20.47 7.86 -6.60
C THR A 431 -19.39 7.80 -5.54
N ILE A 432 -18.42 6.90 -5.68
CA ILE A 432 -17.06 7.31 -5.33
C ILE A 432 -16.86 8.59 -6.14
N ALA A 433 -16.28 9.65 -5.59
CA ALA A 433 -15.81 10.76 -6.42
C ALA A 433 -14.66 10.20 -7.27
N MET A 434 -14.99 9.32 -8.22
CA MET A 434 -14.18 9.00 -9.35
C MET A 434 -14.14 10.32 -10.09
N GLU A 435 -13.02 11.03 -10.01
CA GLU A 435 -12.70 12.20 -10.84
C GLU A 435 -12.60 11.82 -12.33
N ASN A 436 -13.47 10.95 -12.82
CA ASN A 436 -13.67 10.70 -14.23
C ASN A 436 -14.73 11.65 -14.77
N THR A 437 -14.39 12.93 -14.94
CA THR A 437 -14.98 13.77 -15.99
C THR A 437 -14.04 14.91 -16.37
N THR A 438 -13.17 14.67 -17.36
CA THR A 438 -12.93 15.48 -18.58
C THR A 438 -12.87 17.02 -18.56
N GLU A 439 -12.90 17.70 -17.42
CA GLU A 439 -12.80 19.16 -17.33
C GLU A 439 -12.30 19.56 -15.93
N VAL A 440 -11.08 19.16 -15.59
CA VAL A 440 -10.47 19.58 -14.32
C VAL A 440 -10.20 21.07 -14.38
N LYS A 441 -11.01 21.86 -13.67
CA LYS A 441 -10.73 23.28 -13.44
C LYS A 441 -9.61 23.36 -12.42
N LYS A 442 -8.66 24.26 -12.70
CA LYS A 442 -7.45 24.53 -11.91
C LYS A 442 -7.67 24.69 -10.40
N GLU A 443 -8.88 25.03 -9.96
CA GLU A 443 -9.24 25.31 -8.57
C GLU A 443 -9.62 24.06 -7.76
N GLU A 444 -9.93 22.92 -8.41
CA GLU A 444 -10.27 21.65 -7.74
C GLU A 444 -9.02 20.77 -7.46
N LEU A 445 -7.94 20.97 -8.22
CA LEU A 445 -6.66 20.26 -8.06
C LEU A 445 -5.87 20.65 -6.81
N ASP A 446 -6.07 21.86 -6.28
CA ASP A 446 -5.35 22.34 -5.09
C ASP A 446 -5.85 21.63 -3.80
N GLY A 447 -7.03 20.99 -3.82
CA GLY A 447 -7.54 20.17 -2.72
C GLY A 447 -7.02 18.72 -2.72
N PHE A 448 -6.81 18.15 -3.91
CA PHE A 448 -6.48 16.74 -4.13
C PHE A 448 -5.06 16.35 -3.68
N VAL A 449 -4.15 17.32 -3.70
CA VAL A 449 -2.72 17.13 -3.38
C VAL A 449 -2.46 17.00 -1.88
N ASN A 450 -3.33 17.55 -1.03
CA ASN A 450 -3.19 17.45 0.43
C ASN A 450 -3.47 16.02 0.93
N VAL A 451 -4.38 15.30 0.28
CA VAL A 451 -4.77 13.92 0.64
C VAL A 451 -3.72 12.90 0.23
N LEU A 452 -3.16 13.03 -0.99
CA LEU A 452 -2.17 12.09 -1.55
C LEU A 452 -0.84 12.05 -0.80
N VAL A 453 -0.38 13.16 -0.20
CA VAL A 453 0.92 13.19 0.50
C VAL A 453 0.82 12.78 1.97
N GLY A 454 -0.34 12.92 2.61
CA GLY A 454 -0.55 12.45 3.98
C GLY A 454 -0.54 10.92 4.08
N ILE A 455 -1.16 10.23 3.13
CA ILE A 455 -1.41 8.77 3.21
C ILE A 455 -0.24 7.93 2.68
N THR A 456 0.44 8.37 1.60
CA THR A 456 1.62 7.64 1.05
C THR A 456 2.78 7.59 2.06
N GLU A 457 2.84 8.52 3.01
CA GLU A 457 3.82 8.51 4.10
C GLU A 457 3.46 7.56 5.27
N ILE A 458 2.27 6.95 5.28
CA ILE A 458 1.81 6.05 6.36
C ILE A 458 1.64 4.62 5.85
N LEU A 459 1.18 4.42 4.62
CA LEU A 459 0.92 3.07 4.08
C LEU A 459 2.18 2.43 3.42
N CYS A 460 3.18 3.22 3.05
CA CYS A 460 4.49 2.75 2.56
C CYS A 460 5.63 2.83 3.61
N LYS A 461 5.31 3.08 4.89
CA LYS A 461 6.25 3.03 6.02
C LYS A 461 5.95 1.82 6.92
#